data_AF-A0A6I9TMZ0-F1
#
_entry.id   AF-A0A6I9TMZ0-F1
#
_cell.length_a   1.000
_cell.length_b   1.000
_cell.length_c   1.000
_cell.angle_alpha   90.00
_cell.angle_beta   90.00
_cell.angle_gamma   90.00
#
_symmetry.space_group_name_H-M   'P 1'
#
loop_
_entity.id
_entity.type
_entity.pdbx_description
1 polymer ?
#
loop_
_entity_poly.entity_id
_entity_poly.type
_entity_poly.pdbx_seq_one_letter_code
_entity_poly.pdbx_strand_id
1 'polypeptide(L)'
;MIPKSVAIIQITILLLLNNGFFSLQSVATEISSTSPSPSPSPSPLPFEEYGPSPPFEDQKLSPQFKKFLKQCQKRMTVECADQIVGYMFDNKTVSKTCCSKLVNMGPDCHKGLVMRGKELTKQNAYVKKILSKSEELWKKCEKIAPRPKDKNYPKLPPREYLPGYAEFLRECAKKLTEKCGNEVSDSIFKNHKTVDKGCCWRVLHMGRDCHEEMLKDLISLGDMKNKTPREVKLKSDQIWKRCERIARHN
;
A
#
# COMPACT_ATOMS: atom_id res chain seq x y z
N MET A 1 26.08 32.64 -2.13
CA MET A 1 24.73 32.63 -2.72
C MET A 1 24.26 31.19 -2.84
N ILE A 2 23.27 30.78 -2.04
CA ILE A 2 22.71 29.42 -2.08
C ILE A 2 21.66 29.38 -3.22
N PRO A 3 21.74 28.43 -4.18
CA PRO A 3 20.79 28.36 -5.28
C PRO A 3 19.39 28.02 -4.76
N LYS A 4 18.38 28.73 -5.26
CA LYS A 4 16.97 28.66 -4.82
C LYS A 4 16.40 27.22 -4.80
N SER A 5 16.95 26.31 -5.61
CA SER A 5 16.56 24.90 -5.68
C SER A 5 17.00 24.06 -4.46
N VAL A 6 18.11 24.41 -3.81
CA VAL A 6 18.62 23.72 -2.61
C VAL A 6 17.79 24.08 -1.37
N ALA A 7 17.24 25.30 -1.33
CA ALA A 7 16.32 25.72 -0.28
C ALA A 7 14.96 24.99 -0.37
N ILE A 8 14.45 24.75 -1.59
CA ILE A 8 13.17 24.05 -1.78
C ILE A 8 13.27 22.57 -1.35
N ILE A 9 14.39 21.89 -1.66
CA ILE A 9 14.59 20.47 -1.29
C ILE A 9 14.75 20.29 0.23
N GLN A 10 15.45 21.20 0.91
CA GLN A 10 15.54 21.21 2.38
C GLN A 10 14.17 21.47 3.02
N ILE A 11 13.36 22.38 2.44
CA ILE A 11 12.01 22.68 2.94
C ILE A 11 11.05 21.50 2.73
N THR A 12 11.10 20.78 1.60
CA THR A 12 10.23 19.61 1.39
C THR A 12 10.60 18.44 2.30
N ILE A 13 11.89 18.24 2.60
CA ILE A 13 12.34 17.21 3.55
C ILE A 13 11.98 17.59 4.99
N LEU A 14 12.09 18.88 5.37
CA LEU A 14 11.64 19.38 6.68
C LEU A 14 10.12 19.30 6.87
N LEU A 15 9.32 19.56 5.83
CA LEU A 15 7.85 19.45 5.88
C LEU A 15 7.36 17.99 5.99
N LEU A 16 8.13 17.03 5.49
CA LEU A 16 7.83 15.60 5.65
C LEU A 16 8.25 15.05 7.02
N LEU A 17 9.18 15.72 7.72
CA LEU A 17 9.64 15.34 9.06
C LEU A 17 8.88 16.08 10.19
N ASN A 18 8.37 17.30 9.94
CA ASN A 18 7.69 18.12 10.97
C ASN A 18 6.16 18.01 11.01
N ASN A 19 5.52 17.21 10.16
CA ASN A 19 4.05 16.96 10.23
C ASN A 19 3.63 16.00 11.36
N GLY A 20 4.42 15.92 12.42
CA GLY A 20 4.10 15.22 13.65
C GLY A 20 4.08 16.19 14.83
N PHE A 21 3.15 17.16 14.87
CA PHE A 21 2.73 17.83 16.10
C PHE A 21 1.46 18.68 15.87
N PHE A 22 0.29 18.03 15.86
CA PHE A 22 -0.95 18.75 16.22
C PHE A 22 -1.19 18.50 17.70
N SER A 23 -0.93 19.55 18.47
CA SER A 23 -1.23 19.67 19.89
C SER A 23 -2.74 19.64 20.06
N LEU A 24 -3.29 18.60 20.71
CA LEU A 24 -4.53 18.74 21.46
C LEU A 24 -4.13 18.85 22.93
N GLN A 25 -4.24 20.05 23.47
CA GLN A 25 -4.26 20.26 24.91
C GLN A 25 -5.50 19.57 25.48
N SER A 26 -5.26 18.65 26.40
CA SER A 26 -6.24 18.20 27.38
C SER A 26 -6.42 19.29 28.44
N VAL A 27 -7.65 19.77 28.61
CA VAL A 27 -8.10 20.38 29.87
C VAL A 27 -9.14 19.45 30.46
N ALA A 28 -8.73 18.73 31.51
CA ALA A 28 -9.60 18.29 32.60
C ALA A 28 -9.79 19.53 33.52
N THR A 29 -10.84 19.78 34.28
CA THR A 29 -11.89 18.99 34.92
C THR A 29 -12.90 20.04 35.42
N GLU A 30 -14.21 19.76 35.45
CA GLU A 30 -14.99 20.08 36.65
C GLU A 30 -16.06 19.02 36.86
N ILE A 31 -16.08 18.53 38.09
CA ILE A 31 -16.90 17.45 38.63
C ILE A 31 -18.18 18.11 39.12
N SER A 32 -19.35 17.60 38.73
CA SER A 32 -20.52 17.73 39.58
C SER A 32 -21.30 16.42 39.57
N SER A 33 -21.45 15.90 40.78
CA SER A 33 -21.93 14.60 41.19
C SER A 33 -23.46 14.55 41.23
N THR A 34 -24.06 13.54 40.60
CA THR A 34 -25.26 12.86 41.14
C THR A 34 -25.48 11.52 40.44
N SER A 35 -25.84 10.48 41.19
CA SER A 35 -26.30 9.15 40.72
C SER A 35 -27.55 8.79 41.54
N PRO A 36 -28.29 7.70 41.21
CA PRO A 36 -28.90 7.37 39.92
C PRO A 36 -30.41 7.10 40.09
N SER A 37 -31.18 7.10 39.01
CA SER A 37 -32.51 6.45 39.01
C SER A 37 -32.80 5.82 37.64
N PRO A 38 -33.37 4.60 37.57
CA PRO A 38 -33.47 3.83 36.33
C PRO A 38 -34.73 4.23 35.54
N SER A 39 -34.61 4.34 34.23
CA SER A 39 -35.76 4.54 33.32
C SER A 39 -35.43 4.02 31.91
N PRO A 40 -36.46 3.71 31.10
CA PRO A 40 -36.66 2.37 30.53
C PRO A 40 -36.06 2.16 29.13
N SER A 41 -36.08 0.90 28.69
CA SER A 41 -35.68 0.43 27.35
C SER A 41 -36.10 1.35 26.21
N PRO A 42 -35.22 1.65 25.23
CA PRO A 42 -35.62 2.36 24.04
C PRO A 42 -36.33 1.42 23.06
N SER A 43 -37.54 1.79 22.67
CA SER A 43 -38.24 1.24 21.50
C SER A 43 -37.46 1.52 20.21
N PRO A 44 -37.64 0.71 19.15
CA PRO A 44 -36.87 0.86 17.90
C PRO A 44 -37.22 2.16 17.17
N LEU A 45 -36.20 2.92 16.77
CA LEU A 45 -36.34 4.09 15.90
C LEU A 45 -36.76 3.67 14.48
N PRO A 46 -37.57 4.49 13.76
CA PRO A 46 -37.98 4.24 12.39
C PRO A 46 -36.78 4.23 11.42
N PHE A 47 -36.89 3.40 10.39
CA PHE A 47 -35.90 3.22 9.32
C PHE A 47 -35.83 4.51 8.48
N GLU A 48 -34.82 5.35 8.69
CA GLU A 48 -34.54 6.45 7.77
C GLU A 48 -34.03 5.89 6.43
N GLU A 49 -34.71 6.35 5.38
CA GLU A 49 -34.45 6.08 3.98
C GLU A 49 -33.07 6.64 3.58
N TYR A 50 -32.12 5.76 3.28
CA TYR A 50 -30.77 6.16 2.85
C TYR A 50 -30.86 6.89 1.52
N GLY A 51 -30.77 8.23 1.57
CA GLY A 51 -30.56 9.07 0.40
C GLY A 51 -29.30 8.68 -0.39
N PRO A 52 -29.15 9.14 -1.65
CA PRO A 52 -28.05 8.75 -2.51
C PRO A 52 -26.71 9.08 -1.86
N SER A 53 -25.91 8.03 -1.63
CA SER A 53 -24.56 8.12 -1.08
C SER A 53 -23.74 9.16 -1.85
N PRO A 54 -22.93 10.01 -1.16
CA PRO A 54 -22.01 10.93 -1.82
C PRO A 54 -21.14 10.16 -2.83
N PRO A 55 -20.73 10.78 -3.96
CA PRO A 55 -19.84 10.15 -4.92
C PRO A 55 -18.61 9.61 -4.19
N PHE A 56 -18.54 8.30 -4.10
CA PHE A 56 -17.46 7.57 -3.46
C PHE A 56 -16.16 8.00 -4.15
N GLU A 57 -15.24 8.65 -3.42
CA GLU A 57 -14.05 9.31 -4.00
C GLU A 57 -13.22 8.36 -4.88
N ASP A 58 -13.55 8.31 -6.17
CA ASP A 58 -12.75 7.69 -7.21
C ASP A 58 -11.56 8.59 -7.59
N GLN A 59 -11.43 9.78 -7.02
CA GLN A 59 -10.42 10.78 -7.38
C GLN A 59 -8.98 10.36 -7.03
N LYS A 60 -8.78 9.47 -6.05
CA LYS A 60 -7.43 9.08 -5.57
C LYS A 60 -6.77 7.94 -6.38
N LEU A 61 -7.51 7.24 -7.25
CA LEU A 61 -6.95 6.10 -7.99
C LEU A 61 -6.35 6.52 -9.33
N SER A 62 -5.21 5.93 -9.69
CA SER A 62 -4.61 6.09 -11.01
C SER A 62 -5.52 5.55 -12.13
N PRO A 63 -5.50 6.12 -13.34
CA PRO A 63 -6.27 5.60 -14.48
C PRO A 63 -5.99 4.13 -14.78
N GLN A 64 -4.74 3.70 -14.65
CA GLN A 64 -4.28 2.33 -14.89
C GLN A 64 -4.93 1.36 -13.90
N PHE A 65 -4.93 1.71 -12.62
CA PHE A 65 -5.54 0.88 -11.59
C PHE A 65 -7.07 0.88 -11.69
N LYS A 66 -7.71 2.01 -12.03
CA LYS A 66 -9.15 2.05 -12.33
C LYS A 66 -9.51 1.11 -13.48
N LYS A 67 -8.76 1.14 -14.58
CA LYS A 67 -8.97 0.26 -15.74
C LYS A 67 -8.83 -1.21 -15.34
N PHE A 68 -7.81 -1.53 -14.56
CA PHE A 68 -7.58 -2.86 -14.02
C PHE A 68 -8.75 -3.35 -13.14
N LEU A 69 -9.20 -2.55 -12.16
CA LEU A 69 -10.32 -2.90 -11.29
C LEU A 69 -11.61 -3.17 -12.09
N LYS A 70 -11.91 -2.34 -13.09
CA LYS A 70 -13.07 -2.55 -13.97
C LYS A 70 -13.01 -3.89 -14.71
N GLN A 71 -11.82 -4.31 -15.17
CA GLN A 71 -11.65 -5.62 -15.82
C GLN A 71 -11.87 -6.78 -14.85
N CYS A 72 -11.47 -6.62 -13.59
CA CYS A 72 -11.67 -7.62 -12.54
C CYS A 72 -13.13 -7.72 -12.13
N GLN A 73 -13.82 -6.60 -11.93
CA GLN A 73 -15.23 -6.55 -11.55
C GLN A 73 -16.14 -7.23 -12.57
N LYS A 74 -15.86 -7.07 -13.87
CA LYS A 74 -16.60 -7.75 -14.95
C LYS A 74 -16.56 -9.28 -14.90
N ARG A 75 -15.65 -9.87 -14.12
CA ARG A 75 -15.54 -11.33 -13.93
C ARG A 75 -16.38 -11.85 -12.76
N MET A 76 -17.01 -10.96 -12.01
CA MET A 76 -17.86 -11.26 -10.87
C MET A 76 -19.32 -10.90 -11.19
N THR A 77 -20.25 -11.68 -10.65
CA THR A 77 -21.70 -11.35 -10.68
C THR A 77 -22.10 -10.72 -9.36
N VAL A 78 -23.18 -9.93 -9.34
CA VAL A 78 -23.71 -9.33 -8.11
C VAL A 78 -24.03 -10.41 -7.07
N GLU A 79 -24.75 -11.45 -7.45
CA GLU A 79 -25.08 -12.59 -6.58
C GLU A 79 -23.84 -13.22 -5.92
N CYS A 80 -22.77 -13.43 -6.69
CA CYS A 80 -21.55 -14.01 -6.13
C CYS A 80 -20.76 -13.01 -5.30
N ALA A 81 -20.76 -11.73 -5.65
CA ALA A 81 -20.19 -10.68 -4.81
C ALA A 81 -20.89 -10.64 -3.45
N ASP A 82 -22.22 -10.74 -3.42
CA ASP A 82 -23.02 -10.74 -2.18
C ASP A 82 -22.71 -11.96 -1.30
N GLN A 83 -22.56 -13.16 -1.88
CA GLN A 83 -22.12 -14.33 -1.11
C GLN A 83 -20.72 -14.13 -0.51
N ILE A 84 -19.79 -13.57 -1.28
CA ILE A 84 -18.41 -13.32 -0.83
C ILE A 84 -18.39 -12.28 0.29
N VAL A 85 -19.14 -11.18 0.16
CA VAL A 85 -19.30 -10.18 1.21
C VAL A 85 -19.97 -10.80 2.44
N GLY A 86 -21.02 -11.60 2.27
CA GLY A 86 -21.66 -12.34 3.35
C GLY A 86 -20.69 -13.28 4.09
N TYR A 87 -19.76 -13.93 3.40
CA TYR A 87 -18.70 -14.71 4.05
C TYR A 87 -17.76 -13.82 4.89
N MET A 88 -17.27 -12.74 4.28
CA MET A 88 -16.31 -11.82 4.89
C MET A 88 -16.88 -11.14 6.14
N PHE A 89 -18.15 -10.74 6.12
CA PHE A 89 -18.77 -9.97 7.19
C PHE A 89 -19.52 -10.88 8.18
N ASP A 90 -20.28 -11.86 7.68
CA ASP A 90 -21.28 -12.61 8.47
C ASP A 90 -20.97 -14.12 8.62
N ASN A 91 -19.83 -14.61 8.11
CA ASN A 91 -19.52 -16.05 8.05
C ASN A 91 -20.54 -16.91 7.25
N LYS A 92 -21.28 -16.31 6.30
CA LYS A 92 -22.18 -17.06 5.41
C LYS A 92 -21.39 -17.99 4.50
N THR A 93 -22.09 -18.95 3.87
CA THR A 93 -21.47 -19.89 2.93
C THR A 93 -21.33 -19.28 1.53
N VAL A 94 -20.36 -19.78 0.77
CA VAL A 94 -20.15 -19.41 -0.64
C VAL A 94 -20.34 -20.68 -1.47
N SER A 95 -21.19 -20.60 -2.49
CA SER A 95 -21.46 -21.72 -3.39
C SER A 95 -20.22 -22.14 -4.19
N LYS A 96 -20.19 -23.39 -4.67
CA LYS A 96 -19.12 -23.87 -5.57
C LYS A 96 -19.02 -23.01 -6.85
N THR A 97 -20.16 -22.59 -7.39
CA THR A 97 -20.24 -21.71 -8.56
C THR A 97 -19.58 -20.35 -8.29
N CYS A 98 -19.86 -19.73 -7.15
CA CYS A 98 -19.25 -18.46 -6.78
C CYS A 98 -17.76 -18.61 -6.40
N CYS A 99 -17.36 -19.71 -5.76
CA CYS A 99 -15.95 -20.04 -5.57
C CYS A 99 -15.21 -20.14 -6.90
N SER A 100 -15.80 -20.83 -7.90
CA SER A 100 -15.23 -20.92 -9.24
C SER A 100 -15.07 -19.55 -9.89
N LYS A 101 -16.07 -18.65 -9.79
CA LYS A 101 -15.94 -17.27 -10.29
C LYS A 101 -14.88 -16.48 -9.54
N LEU A 102 -14.80 -16.61 -8.21
CA LEU A 102 -13.80 -15.95 -7.38
C LEU A 102 -12.40 -16.29 -7.87
N VAL A 103 -12.04 -17.57 -7.93
CA VAL A 103 -10.69 -17.96 -8.35
C VAL A 103 -10.45 -17.72 -9.84
N ASN A 104 -11.48 -17.81 -10.69
CA ASN A 104 -11.38 -17.52 -12.12
C ASN A 104 -11.26 -16.03 -12.48
N MET A 105 -11.28 -15.11 -11.50
CA MET A 105 -10.88 -13.73 -11.77
C MET A 105 -9.35 -13.59 -11.90
N GLY A 106 -8.60 -14.52 -11.30
CA GLY A 106 -7.14 -14.49 -11.23
C GLY A 106 -6.61 -13.84 -9.95
N PRO A 107 -5.40 -14.23 -9.49
CA PRO A 107 -4.84 -13.82 -8.21
C PRO A 107 -4.55 -12.32 -8.15
N ASP A 108 -4.14 -11.73 -9.27
CA ASP A 108 -3.90 -10.28 -9.36
C ASP A 108 -5.20 -9.50 -9.16
N CYS A 109 -6.31 -9.97 -9.74
CA CYS A 109 -7.62 -9.34 -9.58
C CYS A 109 -8.10 -9.40 -8.13
N HIS A 110 -7.94 -10.54 -7.46
CA HIS A 110 -8.22 -10.65 -6.03
C HIS A 110 -7.37 -9.68 -5.22
N LYS A 111 -6.05 -9.69 -5.42
CA LYS A 111 -5.11 -8.77 -4.75
C LYS A 111 -5.48 -7.31 -4.94
N GLY A 112 -5.81 -6.87 -6.15
CA GLY A 112 -6.16 -5.48 -6.40
C GLY A 112 -7.53 -5.06 -5.85
N LEU A 113 -8.53 -5.96 -5.88
CA LEU A 113 -9.83 -5.69 -5.23
C LEU A 113 -9.68 -5.60 -3.71
N VAL A 114 -8.84 -6.45 -3.12
CA VAL A 114 -8.48 -6.40 -1.69
C VAL A 114 -7.77 -5.08 -1.34
N MET A 115 -6.81 -4.64 -2.16
CA MET A 115 -6.15 -3.33 -2.01
C MET A 115 -7.18 -2.18 -2.05
N ARG A 116 -8.13 -2.23 -3.00
CA ARG A 116 -9.20 -1.23 -3.09
C ARG A 116 -10.09 -1.23 -1.85
N GLY A 117 -10.48 -2.41 -1.36
CA GLY A 117 -11.27 -2.54 -0.13
C GLY A 117 -10.56 -1.97 1.09
N LYS A 118 -9.23 -2.19 1.20
CA LYS A 118 -8.41 -1.63 2.28
C LYS A 118 -8.41 -0.09 2.28
N GLU A 119 -8.26 0.55 1.12
CA GLU A 119 -8.31 2.03 1.04
C GLU A 119 -9.66 2.61 1.48
N LEU A 120 -10.74 1.85 1.32
CA LEU A 120 -12.09 2.28 1.66
C LEU A 120 -12.43 2.13 3.14
N THR A 121 -11.66 1.30 3.84
CA THR A 121 -11.97 0.91 5.21
C THR A 121 -11.05 1.66 6.17
N LYS A 122 -11.60 2.66 6.87
CA LYS A 122 -10.85 3.53 7.80
C LYS A 122 -10.54 2.88 9.16
N GLN A 123 -11.07 1.68 9.45
CA GLN A 123 -10.97 1.02 10.77
C GLN A 123 -10.05 -0.22 10.78
N ASN A 124 -8.90 -0.11 11.45
CA ASN A 124 -7.78 -1.05 11.34
C ASN A 124 -8.07 -2.48 11.86
N ALA A 125 -8.75 -2.64 13.00
CA ALA A 125 -8.99 -3.98 13.58
C ALA A 125 -9.96 -4.81 12.71
N TYR A 126 -10.99 -4.17 12.16
CA TYR A 126 -11.96 -4.82 11.29
C TYR A 126 -11.39 -5.15 9.90
N VAL A 127 -10.54 -4.26 9.37
CA VAL A 127 -9.78 -4.49 8.13
C VAL A 127 -8.97 -5.79 8.23
N LYS A 128 -8.18 -5.97 9.30
CA LYS A 128 -7.35 -7.18 9.46
C LYS A 128 -8.19 -8.46 9.42
N LYS A 129 -9.35 -8.47 10.07
CA LYS A 129 -10.27 -9.61 10.08
C LYS A 129 -10.85 -9.88 8.69
N ILE A 130 -11.33 -8.85 7.99
CA ILE A 130 -11.86 -8.98 6.62
C ILE A 130 -10.78 -9.49 5.67
N LEU A 131 -9.57 -8.93 5.72
CA LEU A 131 -8.45 -9.34 4.88
C LEU A 131 -8.10 -10.81 5.13
N SER A 132 -8.01 -11.22 6.39
CA SER A 132 -7.78 -12.63 6.75
C SER A 132 -8.86 -13.56 6.19
N LYS A 133 -10.13 -13.18 6.32
CA LYS A 133 -11.24 -13.95 5.77
C LYS A 133 -11.24 -14.00 4.25
N SER A 134 -10.86 -12.92 3.58
CA SER A 134 -10.74 -12.89 2.13
C SER A 134 -9.67 -13.87 1.63
N GLU A 135 -8.52 -13.91 2.29
CA GLU A 135 -7.44 -14.86 1.99
C GLU A 135 -7.83 -16.31 2.31
N GLU A 136 -8.51 -16.54 3.43
CA GLU A 136 -9.04 -17.84 3.81
C GLU A 136 -10.04 -18.37 2.76
N LEU A 137 -11.00 -17.53 2.35
CA LEU A 137 -11.99 -17.87 1.34
C LEU A 137 -11.31 -18.16 -0.01
N TRP A 138 -10.33 -17.36 -0.42
CA TRP A 138 -9.58 -17.61 -1.64
C TRP A 138 -8.94 -19.00 -1.62
N LYS A 139 -8.19 -19.34 -0.56
CA LYS A 139 -7.55 -20.65 -0.40
C LYS A 139 -8.56 -21.79 -0.37
N LYS A 140 -9.72 -21.58 0.29
CA LYS A 140 -10.81 -22.57 0.31
C LYS A 140 -11.37 -22.79 -1.10
N CYS A 141 -11.64 -21.73 -1.84
CA CYS A 141 -12.17 -21.83 -3.19
C CYS A 141 -11.15 -22.43 -4.19
N GLU A 142 -9.84 -22.16 -4.04
CA GLU A 142 -8.81 -22.76 -4.89
C GLU A 142 -8.75 -24.29 -4.76
N LYS A 143 -9.09 -24.84 -3.59
CA LYS A 143 -9.16 -26.30 -3.38
C LYS A 143 -10.37 -26.93 -4.06
N ILE A 144 -11.48 -26.20 -4.19
CA ILE A 144 -12.77 -26.73 -4.69
C ILE A 144 -12.94 -26.50 -6.19
N ALA A 145 -12.34 -25.43 -6.71
CA ALA A 145 -12.37 -25.04 -8.11
C ALA A 145 -10.96 -24.67 -8.55
N PRO A 146 -10.13 -25.64 -8.98
CA PRO A 146 -8.77 -25.33 -9.41
C PRO A 146 -8.80 -24.35 -10.59
N ARG A 147 -7.93 -23.35 -10.52
CA ARG A 147 -7.83 -22.30 -11.51
C ARG A 147 -7.11 -22.82 -12.77
N PRO A 148 -7.62 -22.55 -13.99
CA PRO A 148 -6.88 -22.82 -15.23
C PRO A 148 -5.55 -22.07 -15.27
N LYS A 149 -4.44 -22.79 -15.51
CA LYS A 149 -3.09 -22.19 -15.50
C LYS A 149 -2.83 -21.31 -16.74
N ASP A 150 -3.38 -21.68 -17.89
CA ASP A 150 -3.08 -21.05 -19.19
C ASP A 150 -4.01 -19.88 -19.53
N LYS A 151 -4.84 -19.45 -18.59
CA LYS A 151 -5.80 -18.37 -18.83
C LYS A 151 -5.12 -17.01 -18.70
N ASN A 152 -5.37 -16.15 -19.69
CA ASN A 152 -4.90 -14.77 -19.67
C ASN A 152 -5.73 -13.93 -18.69
N TYR A 153 -5.26 -13.86 -17.43
CA TYR A 153 -5.84 -13.02 -16.39
C TYR A 153 -5.34 -11.59 -16.49
N PRO A 154 -6.17 -10.58 -16.15
CA PRO A 154 -5.70 -9.21 -15.98
C PRO A 154 -4.54 -9.19 -14.99
N LYS A 155 -3.45 -8.52 -15.39
CA LYS A 155 -2.26 -8.39 -14.56
C LYS A 155 -2.33 -7.12 -13.74
N LEU A 156 -1.90 -7.22 -12.49
CA LEU A 156 -1.80 -6.07 -11.60
C LEU A 156 -0.88 -5.03 -12.27
N PRO A 157 -1.26 -3.74 -12.33
CA PRO A 157 -0.39 -2.73 -12.92
C PRO A 157 0.87 -2.54 -12.07
N PRO A 158 1.91 -1.89 -12.64
CA PRO A 158 3.09 -1.46 -11.88
C PRO A 158 2.73 -0.75 -10.58
N ARG A 159 3.58 -0.92 -9.55
CA ARG A 159 3.29 -0.47 -8.17
C ARG A 159 3.07 1.04 -8.06
N GLU A 160 3.73 1.83 -8.89
CA GLU A 160 3.53 3.30 -8.99
C GLU A 160 2.07 3.70 -9.23
N TYR A 161 1.27 2.80 -9.82
CA TYR A 161 -0.14 3.02 -10.09
C TYR A 161 -1.06 2.50 -8.98
N LEU A 162 -0.51 1.78 -7.98
CA LEU A 162 -1.28 1.16 -6.91
C LEU A 162 -1.54 2.14 -5.75
N PRO A 163 -2.66 1.98 -5.02
CA PRO A 163 -2.90 2.76 -3.82
C PRO A 163 -1.82 2.50 -2.76
N GLY A 164 -1.51 3.53 -1.99
CA GLY A 164 -0.49 3.46 -0.94
C GLY A 164 0.95 3.45 -1.46
N TYR A 165 1.21 3.76 -2.73
CA TYR A 165 2.57 3.82 -3.28
C TYR A 165 3.47 4.81 -2.52
N ALA A 166 2.99 6.03 -2.28
CA ALA A 166 3.75 7.04 -1.53
C ALA A 166 4.09 6.58 -0.10
N GLU A 167 3.12 5.94 0.57
CA GLU A 167 3.32 5.37 1.91
C GLU A 167 4.34 4.23 1.87
N PHE A 168 4.26 3.35 0.87
CA PHE A 168 5.23 2.29 0.67
C PHE A 168 6.66 2.84 0.49
N LEU A 169 6.83 3.86 -0.37
CA LEU A 169 8.14 4.52 -0.55
C LEU A 169 8.64 5.15 0.75
N ARG A 170 7.76 5.79 1.53
CA ARG A 170 8.09 6.36 2.84
C ARG A 170 8.58 5.30 3.82
N GLU A 171 7.89 4.16 3.91
CA GLU A 171 8.31 3.05 4.77
C GLU A 171 9.61 2.39 4.27
N CYS A 172 9.87 2.38 2.97
CA CYS A 172 11.16 1.97 2.42
C CYS A 172 12.28 2.94 2.82
N ALA A 173 12.05 4.25 2.68
CA ALA A 173 13.01 5.29 3.01
C ALA A 173 13.43 5.24 4.49
N LYS A 174 12.48 4.98 5.41
CA LYS A 174 12.75 4.81 6.85
C LYS A 174 13.75 3.70 7.19
N LYS A 175 13.95 2.72 6.28
CA LYS A 175 14.92 1.63 6.49
C LYS A 175 16.37 2.06 6.25
N LEU A 176 16.59 3.23 5.63
CA LEU A 176 17.89 3.87 5.52
C LEU A 176 17.99 5.02 6.52
N THR A 177 19.19 5.25 7.04
CA THR A 177 19.50 6.54 7.65
C THR A 177 19.75 7.56 6.54
N GLU A 178 19.61 8.85 6.84
CA GLU A 178 19.96 9.92 5.91
C GLU A 178 21.40 9.76 5.38
N LYS A 179 22.35 9.45 6.28
CA LYS A 179 23.75 9.15 5.92
C LYS A 179 23.82 8.06 4.83
N CYS A 180 23.18 6.92 5.05
CA CYS A 180 23.24 5.81 4.10
C CYS A 180 22.47 6.11 2.80
N GLY A 181 21.34 6.82 2.87
CA GLY A 181 20.61 7.27 1.68
C GLY A 181 21.47 8.16 0.79
N ASN A 182 22.14 9.15 1.39
CA ASN A 182 23.06 10.06 0.69
C ASN A 182 24.26 9.32 0.10
N GLU A 183 24.84 8.37 0.85
CA GLU A 183 25.99 7.59 0.38
C GLU A 183 25.65 6.69 -0.82
N VAL A 184 24.51 5.99 -0.77
CA VAL A 184 24.01 5.17 -1.87
C VAL A 184 23.68 6.03 -3.08
N SER A 185 22.96 7.13 -2.88
CA SER A 185 22.62 8.07 -3.96
C SER A 185 23.88 8.66 -4.60
N ASP A 186 24.85 9.12 -3.82
CA ASP A 186 26.11 9.63 -4.33
C ASP A 186 26.91 8.56 -5.08
N SER A 187 26.87 7.30 -4.63
CA SER A 187 27.51 6.18 -5.31
C SER A 187 26.89 5.87 -6.68
N ILE A 188 25.57 6.11 -6.82
CA ILE A 188 24.82 5.96 -8.08
C ILE A 188 25.08 7.14 -9.02
N PHE A 189 24.92 8.38 -8.52
CA PHE A 189 24.87 9.57 -9.36
C PHE A 189 26.20 10.31 -9.51
N LYS A 190 27.12 10.22 -8.54
CA LYS A 190 28.39 10.99 -8.52
C LYS A 190 29.63 10.14 -8.79
N ASN A 191 29.48 8.89 -9.24
CA ASN A 191 30.55 7.99 -9.72
C ASN A 191 31.73 7.66 -8.78
N HIS A 192 31.88 8.29 -7.61
CA HIS A 192 33.15 8.27 -6.85
C HIS A 192 33.04 7.91 -5.37
N LYS A 193 31.87 7.43 -4.92
CA LYS A 193 31.71 6.92 -3.55
C LYS A 193 31.44 5.42 -3.55
N THR A 194 32.05 4.75 -2.58
CA THR A 194 31.78 3.34 -2.30
C THR A 194 30.85 3.25 -1.12
N VAL A 195 29.85 2.37 -1.19
CA VAL A 195 28.97 2.13 -0.05
C VAL A 195 29.70 1.29 1.00
N ASP A 196 29.75 1.77 2.24
CA ASP A 196 30.36 1.14 3.39
C ASP A 196 29.58 -0.12 3.82
N LYS A 197 30.22 -0.95 4.66
CA LYS A 197 29.63 -2.23 5.11
C LYS A 197 28.32 -2.04 5.88
N GLY A 198 28.22 -0.99 6.70
CA GLY A 198 27.02 -0.72 7.50
C GLY A 198 25.84 -0.26 6.64
N CYS A 199 26.09 0.62 5.67
CA CYS A 199 25.09 1.05 4.71
C CYS A 199 24.70 -0.08 3.75
N CYS A 200 25.64 -0.94 3.34
CA CYS A 200 25.33 -2.14 2.58
C CYS A 200 24.39 -3.10 3.33
N TRP A 201 24.60 -3.31 4.63
CA TRP A 201 23.69 -4.12 5.44
C TRP A 201 22.26 -3.55 5.43
N ARG A 202 22.10 -2.23 5.57
CA ARG A 202 20.79 -1.57 5.51
C ARG A 202 20.13 -1.65 4.13
N VAL A 203 20.90 -1.48 3.05
CA VAL A 203 20.41 -1.63 1.66
C VAL A 203 19.89 -3.04 1.42
N LEU A 204 20.57 -4.08 1.90
CA LEU A 204 20.07 -5.45 1.77
C LEU A 204 18.85 -5.70 2.66
N HIS A 205 18.90 -5.23 3.91
CA HIS A 205 17.84 -5.43 4.89
C HIS A 205 16.54 -4.70 4.52
N MET A 206 16.60 -3.61 3.74
CA MET A 206 15.37 -2.98 3.23
C MET A 206 14.59 -3.86 2.26
N GLY A 207 15.29 -4.77 1.57
CA GLY A 207 14.76 -5.65 0.55
C GLY A 207 14.87 -5.09 -0.86
N ARG A 208 14.98 -6.00 -1.83
CA ARG A 208 15.18 -5.69 -3.25
C ARG A 208 14.06 -4.81 -3.81
N ASP A 209 12.81 -5.14 -3.48
CA ASP A 209 11.64 -4.36 -3.90
C ASP A 209 11.70 -2.90 -3.44
N CYS A 210 12.07 -2.64 -2.18
CA CYS A 210 12.21 -1.26 -1.70
C CYS A 210 13.28 -0.51 -2.48
N HIS A 211 14.44 -1.13 -2.69
CA HIS A 211 15.55 -0.52 -3.41
C HIS A 211 15.19 -0.17 -4.86
N GLU A 212 14.56 -1.10 -5.58
CA GLU A 212 14.20 -0.88 -6.99
C GLU A 212 13.10 0.16 -7.17
N GLU A 213 12.08 0.17 -6.30
CA GLU A 213 10.99 1.14 -6.40
C GLU A 213 11.45 2.55 -6.00
N MET A 214 12.27 2.69 -4.95
CA MET A 214 12.89 3.98 -4.62
C MET A 214 13.76 4.51 -5.78
N LEU A 215 14.48 3.62 -6.47
CA LEU A 215 15.29 4.02 -7.63
C LEU A 215 14.41 4.51 -8.79
N LYS A 216 13.32 3.81 -9.11
CA LYS A 216 12.37 4.22 -10.15
C LYS A 216 11.78 5.59 -9.83
N ASP A 217 11.39 5.81 -8.59
CA ASP A 217 10.87 7.10 -8.12
C ASP A 217 11.90 8.22 -8.32
N LEU A 218 13.14 8.01 -7.87
CA LEU A 218 14.25 8.96 -8.07
C LEU A 218 14.52 9.26 -9.57
N ILE A 219 14.47 8.24 -10.42
CA ILE A 219 14.60 8.40 -11.88
C ILE A 219 13.46 9.27 -12.43
N SER A 220 12.22 9.05 -11.96
CA SER A 220 11.04 9.79 -12.41
C SER A 220 11.05 11.26 -12.00
N LEU A 221 11.72 11.60 -10.89
CA LEU A 221 11.87 12.98 -10.39
C LEU A 221 12.89 13.81 -11.19
N GLY A 222 13.67 13.19 -12.09
CA GLY A 222 14.31 13.90 -13.20
C GLY A 222 15.68 14.53 -12.95
N ASP A 223 16.24 14.56 -11.74
CA ASP A 223 17.62 15.01 -11.51
C ASP A 223 18.63 13.86 -11.70
N MET A 224 18.74 13.37 -12.94
CA MET A 224 19.66 12.27 -13.28
C MET A 224 21.09 12.76 -13.58
N LYS A 225 21.42 14.04 -13.38
CA LYS A 225 22.77 14.62 -13.57
C LYS A 225 23.48 14.14 -14.85
N ASN A 226 22.77 14.26 -15.98
CA ASN A 226 23.22 13.85 -17.32
C ASN A 226 23.39 12.33 -17.54
N LYS A 227 22.83 11.49 -16.67
CA LYS A 227 22.77 10.03 -16.85
C LYS A 227 21.42 9.60 -17.40
N THR A 228 21.41 8.52 -18.16
CA THR A 228 20.18 7.86 -18.60
C THR A 228 19.59 6.98 -17.48
N PRO A 229 18.26 6.73 -17.49
CA PRO A 229 17.63 5.77 -16.58
C PRO A 229 18.32 4.40 -16.56
N ARG A 230 18.81 3.97 -17.73
CA ARG A 230 19.52 2.69 -17.89
C ARG A 230 20.86 2.68 -17.16
N GLU A 231 21.65 3.74 -17.27
CA GLU A 231 22.93 3.85 -16.57
C GLU A 231 22.75 3.92 -15.05
N VAL A 232 21.76 4.69 -14.59
CA VAL A 232 21.38 4.77 -13.18
C VAL A 232 20.99 3.39 -12.64
N LYS A 233 20.12 2.66 -13.36
CA LYS A 233 19.73 1.30 -13.01
C LYS A 233 20.93 0.36 -12.95
N LEU A 234 21.79 0.36 -13.97
CA LEU A 234 22.97 -0.49 -14.02
C LEU A 234 23.90 -0.24 -12.82
N LYS A 235 24.12 1.02 -12.47
CA LYS A 235 24.96 1.39 -11.32
C LYS A 235 24.34 0.95 -10.00
N SER A 236 23.03 1.12 -9.84
CA SER A 236 22.29 0.63 -8.67
C SER A 236 22.41 -0.89 -8.53
N ASP A 237 22.25 -1.64 -9.63
CA ASP A 237 22.39 -3.10 -9.66
C ASP A 237 23.82 -3.55 -9.28
N GLN A 238 24.85 -2.81 -9.70
CA GLN A 238 26.24 -3.07 -9.31
C GLN A 238 26.47 -2.87 -7.80
N ILE A 239 25.91 -1.80 -7.24
CA ILE A 239 25.99 -1.51 -5.80
C ILE A 239 25.31 -2.62 -4.99
N TRP A 240 24.10 -3.04 -5.41
CA TRP A 240 23.41 -4.15 -4.76
C TRP A 240 24.27 -5.42 -4.73
N LYS A 241 24.78 -5.86 -5.89
CA LYS A 241 25.66 -7.04 -5.99
C LYS A 241 26.94 -6.91 -5.16
N ARG A 242 27.49 -5.70 -5.04
CA ARG A 242 28.62 -5.42 -4.15
C ARG A 242 28.22 -5.62 -2.68
N CYS A 243 27.09 -5.08 -2.26
CA CYS A 243 26.61 -5.25 -0.89
C CYS A 243 26.33 -6.72 -0.56
N GLU A 244 25.74 -7.49 -1.49
CA GLU A 244 25.57 -8.95 -1.31
C GLU A 244 26.89 -9.66 -1.07
N ARG A 245 27.96 -9.31 -1.81
CA ARG A 245 29.30 -9.87 -1.58
C ARG A 245 29.84 -9.51 -0.21
N ILE A 246 29.71 -8.26 0.22
CA ILE A 246 30.16 -7.82 1.55
C ILE A 246 29.42 -8.59 2.66
N ALA A 247 28.11 -8.83 2.50
CA ALA A 247 27.31 -9.54 3.50
C ALA A 247 27.64 -11.04 3.61
N ARG A 248 28.12 -11.69 2.54
CA ARG A 248 28.50 -13.12 2.56
C ARG A 248 29.83 -13.42 3.25
N HIS A 249 30.66 -12.40 3.46
CA HIS A 249 32.00 -12.54 4.07
C HIS A 249 32.04 -12.02 5.52
N ASN A 250 30.88 -11.94 6.18
CA ASN A 250 30.73 -11.63 7.61
C ASN A 250 29.79 -12.64 8.25
#